data_AF-A0AA91PGR7-F1
#
_entry.id   AF-A0AA91PGR7-F1
#
_cell.length_a   1.000
_cell.length_b   1.000
_cell.length_c   1.000
_cell.angle_alpha   90.00
_cell.angle_beta   90.00
_cell.angle_gamma   90.00
#
_symmetry.space_group_name_H-M   'P 1'
#
loop_
_entity.id
_entity.type
_entity.pdbx_description
1 polymer ?
#
loop_
_entity_poly.entity_id
_entity_poly.type
_entity_poly.pdbx_seq_one_letter_code
_entity_poly.pdbx_strand_id
1 'polypeptide(L)'
;MQRLGGAVLLQGQSVVDAVYLLAQGIRAAQRDGYPTARFEGLRRAMVAAYEFQSEAAMSATRHGDVAAEVDSSQSQCELISTTEAASIAGLTVRQMQRWAQRGLGKKVGTRWLIDSDLLTAELAARRTEERSAE
;
A
#
# COMPACT_ATOMS: atom_id res chain seq x y z
N MET A 1 11.01 -5.67 25.34
CA MET A 1 11.81 -4.44 25.40
C MET A 1 12.98 -4.69 26.34
N GLN A 2 14.20 -4.63 25.84
CA GLN A 2 15.41 -4.87 26.64
C GLN A 2 16.26 -3.60 26.64
N ARG A 3 16.80 -3.20 27.79
CA ARG A 3 17.66 -2.01 27.87
C ARG A 3 19.12 -2.44 27.78
N LEU A 4 19.84 -1.89 26.81
CA LEU A 4 21.26 -2.14 26.57
C LEU A 4 22.02 -0.83 26.85
N GLY A 5 22.36 -0.62 28.12
CA GLY A 5 22.96 0.64 28.58
C GLY A 5 22.05 1.85 28.33
N GLY A 6 22.50 2.77 27.48
CA GLY A 6 21.75 3.96 27.06
C GLY A 6 20.72 3.69 25.94
N ALA A 7 20.74 2.50 25.34
CA ALA A 7 19.85 2.14 24.24
C ALA A 7 18.68 1.26 24.72
N VAL A 8 17.57 1.34 24.00
CA VAL A 8 16.41 0.47 24.16
C VAL A 8 16.28 -0.39 22.92
N LEU A 9 16.29 -1.71 23.12
CA LEU A 9 15.98 -2.69 22.09
C LEU A 9 14.46 -2.90 22.06
N LEU A 10 13.87 -2.51 20.93
CA LEU A 10 12.47 -2.79 20.58
C LEU A 10 12.44 -4.02 19.66
N GLN A 11 11.52 -4.94 19.95
CA GLN A 11 11.31 -6.17 19.20
C GLN A 11 9.84 -6.56 19.24
N GLY A 12 9.39 -7.33 18.24
CA GLY A 12 8.04 -7.85 18.25
C GLY A 12 6.99 -6.72 18.21
N GLN A 13 5.90 -6.90 18.96
CA GLN A 13 4.81 -5.94 19.04
C GLN A 13 5.25 -4.52 19.46
N SER A 14 6.32 -4.40 20.25
CA SER A 14 6.80 -3.10 20.72
C SER A 14 7.34 -2.19 19.61
N VAL A 15 7.75 -2.74 18.46
CA VAL A 15 8.12 -1.96 17.26
C VAL A 15 6.87 -1.36 16.61
N VAL A 16 5.79 -2.15 16.52
CA VAL A 16 4.50 -1.73 15.96
C VAL A 16 3.91 -0.58 16.77
N ASP A 17 3.87 -0.74 18.09
CA ASP A 17 3.35 0.29 19.00
C ASP A 17 4.20 1.57 18.93
N ALA A 18 5.52 1.45 18.82
CA ALA A 18 6.42 2.58 18.69
C ALA A 18 6.22 3.35 17.37
N VAL A 19 6.04 2.65 16.24
CA VAL A 19 5.73 3.27 14.94
C VAL A 19 4.39 4.01 15.00
N TYR A 20 3.37 3.38 15.60
CA TYR A 20 2.05 4.00 15.76
C TYR A 20 2.15 5.29 16.59
N LEU A 21 2.80 5.24 17.75
CA LEU A 21 2.97 6.39 18.64
C LEU A 21 3.80 7.50 17.97
N LEU A 22 4.85 7.15 17.23
CA LEU A 22 5.66 8.12 16.48
C LEU A 22 4.82 8.83 15.42
N ALA A 23 3.99 8.10 14.67
CA ALA A 23 3.12 8.68 13.66
C ALA A 23 2.09 9.65 14.27
N GLN A 24 1.51 9.30 15.42
CA GLN A 24 0.58 10.19 16.15
C GLN A 24 1.30 11.42 16.72
N GLY A 25 2.49 11.24 17.29
CA GLY A 25 3.30 12.32 17.83
C GLY A 25 3.73 13.32 16.75
N ILE A 26 4.13 12.85 15.57
CA ILE A 26 4.45 13.72 14.43
C ILE A 26 3.22 14.50 13.97
N ARG A 27 2.04 13.87 13.87
CA ARG A 27 0.79 14.57 13.50
C ARG A 27 0.38 15.63 14.52
N ALA A 28 0.50 15.33 15.81
CA ALA A 28 0.23 16.30 16.88
C ALA A 28 1.23 17.47 16.82
N ALA A 29 2.53 17.18 16.66
CA ALA A 29 3.57 18.19 16.51
C ALA A 29 3.31 19.10 15.28
N GLN A 30 2.92 18.54 14.14
CA GLN A 30 2.55 19.32 12.95
C GLN A 30 1.37 20.25 13.21
N ARG A 31 0.32 19.76 13.90
CA ARG A 31 -0.86 20.55 14.25
C ARG A 31 -0.50 21.73 15.14
N ASP A 32 0.45 21.53 16.05
CA ASP A 32 0.86 22.54 17.02
C ASP A 32 1.99 23.45 16.46
N GLY A 33 2.32 23.34 15.16
CA GLY A 33 3.33 24.17 14.49
C GLY A 33 4.78 23.80 14.83
N TYR A 34 5.00 22.65 15.46
CA TYR A 34 6.30 22.18 15.88
C TYR A 34 7.12 21.61 14.70
N PRO A 35 8.40 21.98 14.53
CA PRO A 35 9.22 21.51 13.42
C PRO A 35 9.48 19.99 13.51
N THR A 36 8.92 19.23 12.56
CA THR A 36 9.01 17.76 12.56
C THR A 36 10.19 17.18 11.80
N ALA A 37 10.98 18.01 11.10
CA ALA A 37 12.14 17.55 10.33
C ALA A 37 13.14 16.74 11.18
N ARG A 38 13.29 17.09 12.47
CA ARG A 38 14.15 16.35 13.41
C ARG A 38 13.71 14.91 13.67
N PHE A 39 12.45 14.57 13.41
CA PHE A 39 11.92 13.23 13.61
C PHE A 39 12.09 12.33 12.39
N GLU A 40 12.55 12.85 11.25
CA GLU A 40 12.64 12.06 10.02
C GLU A 40 13.64 10.91 10.09
N GLY A 41 14.80 11.12 10.74
CA GLY A 41 15.76 10.04 10.97
C GLY A 41 15.15 8.91 11.80
N LEU A 42 14.43 9.29 12.88
CA LEU A 42 13.73 8.34 13.74
C LEU A 42 12.59 7.62 13.00
N ARG A 43 11.83 8.35 12.17
CA ARG A 43 10.73 7.81 11.37
C ARG A 43 11.24 6.76 10.39
N ARG A 44 12.30 7.06 9.63
CA ARG A 44 12.90 6.11 8.68
C ARG A 44 13.40 4.85 9.39
N ALA A 45 14.09 5.02 10.52
CA ALA A 45 14.61 3.89 11.30
C ALA A 45 13.49 2.97 11.83
N MET A 46 12.41 3.55 12.36
CA MET A 46 11.28 2.76 12.88
C MET A 46 10.47 2.08 11.77
N VAL A 47 10.28 2.74 10.62
CA VAL A 47 9.62 2.12 9.46
C VAL A 47 10.42 0.95 8.92
N ALA A 48 11.75 1.11 8.74
CA ALA A 48 12.61 0.02 8.30
C ALA A 48 12.61 -1.17 9.28
N ALA A 49 12.57 -0.91 10.59
CA ALA A 49 12.47 -1.95 11.61
C ALA A 49 11.14 -2.71 11.56
N TYR A 50 10.03 -2.00 11.28
CA TYR A 50 8.71 -2.61 11.10
C TYR A 50 8.62 -3.44 9.82
N GLU A 51 9.15 -2.93 8.70
CA GLU A 51 9.21 -3.65 7.43
C GLU A 51 10.03 -4.94 7.56
N PHE A 52 11.23 -4.85 8.16
CA PHE A 52 12.06 -6.02 8.42
C PHE A 52 11.36 -7.06 9.30
N GLN A 53 10.60 -6.61 10.31
CA GLN A 53 9.82 -7.51 11.15
C GLN A 53 8.66 -8.16 10.38
N SER A 54 7.98 -7.41 9.52
CA SER A 54 6.91 -7.92 8.67
C SER A 54 7.46 -8.97 7.69
N GLU A 55 8.58 -8.69 7.04
CA GLU A 55 9.28 -9.64 6.16
C GLU A 55 9.75 -10.88 6.92
N ALA A 56 10.33 -10.71 8.12
CA ALA A 56 10.75 -11.82 8.97
C ALA A 56 9.55 -12.67 9.43
N ALA A 57 8.41 -12.06 9.73
CA ALA A 57 7.17 -12.77 10.05
C ALA A 57 6.62 -13.53 8.83
N MET A 58 6.66 -12.92 7.63
CA MET A 58 6.29 -13.59 6.38
C MET A 58 7.26 -14.74 6.04
N SER A 59 8.55 -14.59 6.34
CA SER A 59 9.58 -15.61 6.14
C SER A 59 9.46 -16.76 7.15
N ALA A 60 9.18 -16.48 8.43
CA ALA A 60 8.93 -17.49 9.45
C ALA A 60 7.67 -18.34 9.15
N THR A 61 6.71 -17.78 8.43
CA THR A 61 5.52 -18.52 7.96
C THR A 61 5.83 -19.44 6.77
N ARG A 62 7.01 -19.31 6.12
CA ARG A 62 7.43 -20.08 4.93
C ARG A 62 8.35 -21.28 5.22
N HIS A 63 8.70 -21.56 6.48
CA HIS A 63 9.54 -22.73 6.80
C HIS A 63 8.87 -24.10 6.52
N GLY A 64 7.62 -24.13 6.05
CA GLY A 64 6.94 -25.33 5.58
C GLY A 64 6.78 -25.46 4.05
N ASP A 65 7.11 -24.44 3.26
CA ASP A 65 7.01 -24.54 1.81
C ASP A 65 8.33 -25.05 1.23
N VAL A 66 8.42 -26.39 1.10
CA VAL A 66 9.18 -26.98 -0.01
C VAL A 66 8.72 -26.25 -1.26
N ALA A 67 9.68 -25.73 -2.03
CA ALA A 67 9.43 -24.98 -3.27
C ALA A 67 8.36 -25.65 -4.14
N ALA A 68 7.10 -25.26 -3.95
CA ALA A 68 6.13 -25.34 -5.01
C ALA A 68 6.60 -24.31 -6.03
N GLU A 69 6.90 -24.78 -7.25
CA GLU A 69 7.10 -23.91 -8.39
C GLU A 69 6.11 -22.75 -8.29
N VAL A 70 6.67 -21.54 -8.29
CA VAL A 70 5.90 -20.31 -8.32
C VAL A 70 5.01 -20.41 -9.55
N ASP A 71 3.75 -20.78 -9.34
CA ASP A 71 2.72 -20.58 -10.32
C ASP A 71 2.62 -19.05 -10.44
N SER A 72 3.20 -18.53 -11.51
CA SER A 72 3.33 -17.12 -11.86
C SER A 72 1.99 -16.49 -12.24
N SER A 73 0.89 -17.03 -11.68
CA SER A 73 -0.49 -16.65 -11.91
C SER A 73 -1.04 -15.68 -10.85
N GLN A 74 -0.31 -15.40 -9.77
CA GLN A 74 -0.61 -14.26 -8.90
C GLN A 74 -0.03 -12.98 -9.49
N SER A 75 -0.70 -12.45 -10.52
CA SER A 75 -0.50 -11.09 -10.99
C SER A 75 -0.44 -10.16 -9.79
N GLN A 76 0.67 -9.44 -9.66
CA GLN A 76 0.78 -8.34 -8.70
C GLN A 76 -0.24 -7.28 -9.13
N CYS A 77 -1.46 -7.32 -8.57
CA CYS A 77 -2.49 -6.32 -8.86
C CYS A 77 -1.93 -4.92 -8.55
N GLU A 78 -1.49 -4.21 -9.59
CA GLU A 78 -0.93 -2.88 -9.48
C GLU A 78 -2.07 -1.89 -9.24
N LEU A 79 -2.18 -1.43 -8.00
CA LEU A 79 -3.23 -0.50 -7.58
C LEU A 79 -2.82 0.94 -7.90
N ILE A 80 -3.43 1.51 -8.94
CA ILE A 80 -3.19 2.89 -9.40
C ILE A 80 -4.22 3.87 -8.87
N SER A 81 -3.87 5.16 -8.85
CA SER A 81 -4.78 6.21 -8.38
C SER A 81 -5.93 6.45 -9.39
N THR A 82 -7.04 7.02 -8.91
CA THR A 82 -8.19 7.34 -9.78
C THR A 82 -7.84 8.34 -10.88
N THR A 83 -6.84 9.20 -10.65
CA THR A 83 -6.32 10.17 -11.61
C THR A 83 -5.47 9.51 -12.70
N GLU A 84 -4.61 8.56 -12.33
CA GLU A 84 -3.81 7.79 -13.30
C GLU A 84 -4.71 6.88 -14.14
N ALA A 85 -5.64 6.16 -13.50
CA ALA A 85 -6.62 5.32 -14.19
C ALA A 85 -7.47 6.12 -15.20
N ALA A 86 -7.90 7.32 -14.83
CA ALA A 86 -8.64 8.21 -15.72
C ALA A 86 -7.80 8.63 -16.95
N SER A 87 -6.50 8.89 -16.76
CA SER A 87 -5.60 9.23 -17.87
C SER A 87 -5.38 8.07 -18.83
N ILE A 88 -5.27 6.83 -18.31
CA ILE A 88 -5.08 5.61 -19.11
C ILE A 88 -6.35 5.27 -19.90
N ALA A 89 -7.52 5.44 -19.28
CA ALA A 89 -8.80 5.15 -19.91
C ALA A 89 -9.31 6.26 -20.85
N GLY A 90 -8.66 7.43 -20.88
CA GLY A 90 -9.15 8.60 -21.61
C GLY A 90 -10.48 9.15 -21.05
N LEU A 91 -10.76 8.90 -19.77
CA LEU A 91 -12.01 9.27 -19.11
C LEU A 91 -11.80 10.44 -18.15
N THR A 92 -12.90 11.11 -17.78
CA THR A 92 -12.85 12.08 -16.69
C THR A 92 -12.72 11.38 -15.34
N VAL A 93 -12.06 12.02 -14.37
CA VAL A 93 -11.91 11.48 -13.00
C VAL A 93 -13.27 11.13 -12.36
N ARG A 94 -14.32 11.91 -12.66
CA ARG A 94 -15.70 11.64 -12.19
C ARG A 94 -16.32 10.39 -12.80
N GLN A 95 -16.00 10.05 -14.04
CA GLN A 95 -16.42 8.78 -14.64
C GLN A 95 -15.65 7.61 -14.04
N MET A 96 -14.34 7.79 -13.82
CA MET A 96 -13.49 6.78 -13.22
C MET A 96 -13.90 6.46 -11.76
N GLN A 97 -14.30 7.47 -10.98
CA GLN A 97 -14.85 7.27 -9.64
C GLN A 97 -16.15 6.46 -9.65
N ARG A 98 -17.03 6.68 -10.64
CA ARG A 98 -18.26 5.88 -10.80
C ARG A 98 -17.93 4.43 -11.16
N TRP A 99 -16.87 4.20 -11.92
CA TRP A 99 -16.42 2.85 -12.26
C TRP A 99 -15.83 2.16 -11.03
N ALA A 100 -14.99 2.86 -10.26
CA ALA A 100 -14.45 2.35 -9.00
C ALA A 100 -15.58 1.90 -8.04
N GLN A 101 -16.65 2.69 -7.93
CA GLN A 101 -17.84 2.34 -7.14
C GLN A 101 -18.61 1.12 -7.65
N ARG A 102 -18.52 0.80 -8.95
CA ARG A 102 -19.20 -0.35 -9.58
C ARG A 102 -18.42 -1.66 -9.45
N GLY A 103 -17.24 -1.65 -8.81
CA GLY A 103 -16.45 -2.85 -8.55
C GLY A 103 -15.04 -2.84 -9.17
N LEU A 104 -14.70 -1.82 -9.97
CA LEU A 104 -13.37 -1.68 -10.59
C LEU A 104 -12.30 -1.13 -9.64
N GLY A 105 -12.65 -0.76 -8.42
CA GLY A 105 -11.72 -0.17 -7.48
C GLY A 105 -11.95 -0.59 -6.05
N LYS A 106 -10.89 -0.49 -5.27
CA LYS A 106 -10.89 -0.72 -3.82
C LYS A 106 -10.79 0.63 -3.11
N LYS A 107 -11.69 0.87 -2.16
CA LYS A 107 -11.62 2.05 -1.31
C LYS A 107 -10.58 1.83 -0.22
N VAL A 108 -9.54 2.67 -0.19
CA VAL A 108 -8.48 2.66 0.84
C VAL A 108 -8.49 4.03 1.53
N GLY A 109 -9.01 4.04 2.77
CA GLY A 109 -9.27 5.28 3.51
C GLY A 109 -10.29 6.17 2.81
N THR A 110 -9.88 7.38 2.42
CA THR A 110 -10.72 8.35 1.71
C THR A 110 -10.56 8.31 0.18
N ARG A 111 -9.67 7.47 -0.34
CA ARG A 111 -9.30 7.43 -1.77
C ARG A 111 -9.74 6.12 -2.43
N TRP A 112 -10.05 6.19 -3.72
CA TRP A 112 -10.30 5.02 -4.55
C TRP A 112 -9.02 4.63 -5.29
N LEU A 113 -8.57 3.41 -5.08
CA LEU A 113 -7.51 2.78 -5.85
C LEU A 113 -8.14 1.84 -6.87
N ILE A 114 -7.54 1.76 -8.05
CA ILE A 114 -8.05 0.99 -9.18
C ILE A 114 -7.02 -0.05 -9.55
N ASP A 115 -7.49 -1.27 -9.77
CA ASP A 115 -6.64 -2.36 -10.24
C ASP A 115 -6.33 -2.15 -11.72
N SER A 116 -5.05 -1.97 -12.04
CA SER A 116 -4.56 -1.73 -13.40
C SER A 116 -4.90 -2.88 -14.34
N ASP A 117 -4.89 -4.13 -13.86
CA ASP A 117 -5.18 -5.31 -14.67
C ASP A 117 -6.67 -5.40 -15.01
N LEU A 118 -7.54 -5.08 -14.05
CA LEU A 118 -8.99 -5.00 -14.31
C LEU A 118 -9.34 -3.83 -15.23
N LEU A 119 -8.63 -2.70 -15.09
CA LEU A 119 -8.83 -1.55 -15.97
C LEU A 119 -8.47 -1.88 -17.42
N THR A 120 -7.32 -2.53 -17.64
CA THR A 120 -6.88 -2.91 -18.99
C THR A 120 -7.79 -3.99 -19.60
N ALA A 121 -8.26 -4.95 -18.80
CA ALA A 121 -9.23 -5.96 -19.24
C ALA A 121 -10.58 -5.34 -19.66
N GLU A 122 -11.12 -4.39 -18.89
CA GLU A 122 -12.35 -3.66 -19.24
C GLU A 122 -12.20 -2.80 -20.50
N LEU A 123 -11.05 -2.14 -20.66
CA LEU A 123 -10.76 -1.38 -21.88
C LEU A 123 -10.62 -2.30 -23.11
N ALA A 124 -10.04 -3.49 -22.94
CA ALA A 124 -9.97 -4.50 -24.00
C ALA A 124 -11.36 -5.02 -24.38
N ALA A 125 -12.22 -5.33 -23.39
CA ALA A 125 -13.59 -5.77 -23.60
C ALA A 125 -14.43 -4.74 -24.38
N ARG A 126 -14.32 -3.46 -24.02
CA ARG A 126 -14.99 -2.36 -24.73
C ARG A 126 -14.54 -2.22 -26.18
N ARG A 127 -13.23 -2.36 -26.45
CA ARG A 127 -12.72 -2.33 -27.84
C ARG A 127 -13.21 -3.51 -28.67
N THR A 128 -13.41 -4.68 -28.07
CA THR A 128 -13.98 -5.83 -28.78
C THR A 128 -15.47 -5.66 -29.08
N GLU A 129 -16.23 -5.03 -28.20
CA GLU A 129 -17.65 -4.70 -28.43
C GLU A 129 -17.82 -3.67 -29.55
N GLU A 130 -16.96 -2.64 -29.60
CA GLU A 130 -16.97 -1.62 -30.66
C GLU A 130 -16.61 -2.22 -32.05
N ARG A 131 -15.76 -3.25 -32.09
CA ARG A 131 -15.31 -3.89 -33.33
C ARG A 131 -16.25 -5.00 -33.87
N SER A 132 -17.21 -5.45 -33.06
CA SER A 132 -18.28 -6.37 -33.49
C SER A 132 -19.57 -5.66 -33.90
N ALA A 133 -19.62 -4.33 -33.75
CA ALA A 133 -20.73 -3.48 -34.20
C ALA A 133 -20.48 -2.83 -35.57
N GLU A 134 -19.37 -3.17 -36.23
CA GLU A 134 -18.94 -2.72 -37.56
C GLU A 134 -18.92 -3.91 -38.53
#